data_AF-A0A9J6GIV4-F1
#
_entry.id   AF-A0A9J6GIV4-F1
#
_cell.length_a   1.000
_cell.length_b   1.000
_cell.length_c   1.000
_cell.angle_alpha   90.00
_cell.angle_beta   90.00
_cell.angle_gamma   90.00
#
_symmetry.space_group_name_H-M   'P 1'
#
loop_
_entity.id
_entity.type
_entity.pdbx_description
1 polymer ?
#
loop_
_entity_poly.entity_id
_entity_poly.type
_entity_poly.pdbx_seq_one_letter_code
_entity_poly.pdbx_strand_id
1 'polypeptide(L)'
;MVQLSSRPGHMAVNLKHPCPFWPDDGRCALRDCSAMCLEKRAFYRAVSGLHTSINVHLCAQYLSRESGPLGRATWGPNAGEFQRRFSPSSTRGEGPQWLRNLYFVYLLELGALAKAAPYLLQEEFYTSAEDESVRNGVRALLDAARDFPHHFNDSAMFNGRKDAAKLKEEFKVHFRNISKIMDCVGCDKCRLWGKLQVQGLGTAFKILFTDKSRLPPENPKFHLSRSEIVSLFNAFGR
;
A
#
# COMPACT_ATOMS: atom_id res chain seq x y z
N MET A 1 -32.26 1.84 12.84
CA MET A 1 -32.71 1.61 11.46
C MET A 1 -31.66 2.24 10.54
N VAL A 2 -30.74 1.43 10.00
CA VAL A 2 -29.65 1.93 9.15
C VAL A 2 -30.22 2.10 7.74
N GLN A 3 -30.44 3.34 7.31
CA GLN A 3 -30.72 3.63 5.91
C GLN A 3 -29.40 3.63 5.14
N LEU A 4 -29.19 2.56 4.35
CA LEU A 4 -28.19 2.50 3.31
C LEU A 4 -28.68 3.35 2.12
N SER A 5 -28.19 4.58 2.03
CA SER A 5 -28.33 5.40 0.82
C SER A 5 -27.23 5.04 -0.17
N SER A 6 -27.61 4.31 -1.20
CA SER A 6 -26.87 4.05 -2.44
C SER A 6 -26.53 5.35 -3.19
N ARG A 7 -25.24 5.70 -3.25
CA ARG A 7 -24.69 6.55 -4.33
C ARG A 7 -23.30 6.01 -4.74
N PRO A 8 -22.97 5.94 -6.04
CA PRO A 8 -21.67 5.50 -6.51
C PRO A 8 -20.64 6.60 -6.21
N GLY A 9 -19.88 6.41 -5.14
CA GLY A 9 -18.87 7.35 -4.69
C GLY A 9 -17.57 7.16 -5.45
N HIS A 10 -17.31 8.04 -6.43
CA HIS A 10 -16.01 8.24 -7.04
C HIS A 10 -14.93 8.49 -5.97
N MET A 11 -14.04 7.53 -5.72
CA MET A 11 -12.89 7.72 -4.84
C MET A 11 -11.71 8.24 -5.66
N ALA A 12 -11.78 9.50 -6.08
CA ALA A 12 -10.65 10.19 -6.70
C ALA A 12 -9.72 10.73 -5.60
N VAL A 13 -8.48 10.24 -5.53
CA VAL A 13 -7.44 10.83 -4.66
C VAL A 13 -6.93 12.10 -5.31
N ASN A 14 -7.63 13.21 -5.06
CA ASN A 14 -7.21 14.53 -5.49
C ASN A 14 -6.35 15.19 -4.39
N LEU A 15 -5.03 15.27 -4.61
CA LEU A 15 -4.09 15.92 -3.71
C LEU A 15 -4.14 17.47 -3.75
N LYS A 16 -5.00 18.06 -4.60
CA LYS A 16 -5.19 19.51 -4.77
C LYS A 16 -6.55 20.02 -4.28
N HIS A 17 -7.48 19.16 -3.84
CA HIS A 17 -8.75 19.64 -3.25
C HIS A 17 -8.62 19.84 -1.74
N PRO A 18 -9.06 21.00 -1.20
CA PRO A 18 -9.22 21.16 0.24
C PRO A 18 -10.30 20.18 0.73
N CYS A 19 -9.96 19.40 1.75
CA CYS A 19 -10.80 18.34 2.31
C CYS A 19 -11.97 18.96 3.11
N PRO A 20 -13.24 18.74 2.74
CA PRO A 20 -14.39 19.37 3.43
C PRO A 20 -14.65 18.85 4.85
N PHE A 21 -13.97 17.78 5.28
CA PHE A 21 -13.99 17.24 6.66
C PHE A 21 -12.74 17.59 7.47
N TRP A 22 -11.78 18.28 6.87
CA TRP A 22 -10.55 18.71 7.53
C TRP A 22 -10.47 20.24 7.40
N PRO A 23 -10.87 21.01 8.42
CA PRO A 23 -10.44 22.39 8.46
C PRO A 23 -8.91 22.38 8.39
N ASP A 24 -8.34 23.23 7.55
CA ASP A 24 -6.90 23.47 7.49
C ASP A 24 -6.50 24.29 8.73
N ASP A 25 -6.73 23.74 9.92
CA ASP A 25 -6.51 24.40 11.21
C ASP A 25 -5.10 24.18 11.74
N GLY A 26 -4.17 23.72 10.87
CA GLY A 26 -2.78 23.48 11.24
C GLY A 26 -2.62 22.37 12.29
N ARG A 27 -3.67 21.58 12.56
CA ARG A 27 -3.61 20.44 13.50
C ARG A 27 -3.45 19.12 12.75
N CYS A 28 -2.32 18.99 12.08
CA CYS A 28 -1.69 17.67 11.99
C CYS A 28 -1.18 17.33 13.39
N ALA A 29 -1.60 16.21 13.98
CA ALA A 29 -1.23 15.81 15.35
C ALA A 29 0.28 15.53 15.57
N LEU A 30 1.11 15.83 14.59
CA LEU A 30 2.56 15.95 14.71
C LEU A 30 2.95 17.33 14.17
N ARG A 31 3.45 18.20 15.06
CA ARG A 31 3.90 19.60 14.84
C ARG A 31 4.86 19.81 13.66
N ASP A 32 5.38 18.75 13.06
CA ASP A 32 6.47 18.78 12.07
C ASP A 32 6.01 18.50 10.63
N CYS A 33 4.73 18.11 10.40
CA CYS A 33 4.28 17.61 9.09
C CYS A 33 3.86 18.71 8.10
N SER A 34 3.49 19.91 8.58
CA SER A 34 3.15 21.06 7.73
C SER A 34 4.37 21.68 7.04
N ALA A 35 5.57 21.44 7.58
CA ALA A 35 6.85 21.85 7.01
C ALA A 35 7.46 20.81 6.03
N MET A 36 6.79 19.68 5.79
CA MET A 36 7.32 18.59 4.96
C MET A 36 6.95 18.74 3.48
N CYS A 37 7.92 18.58 2.59
CA CYS A 37 7.71 18.47 1.15
C CYS A 37 6.71 17.34 0.82
N LEU A 38 5.94 17.49 -0.28
CA LEU A 38 4.89 16.57 -0.72
C LEU A 38 5.32 15.09 -0.73
N GLU A 39 6.56 14.86 -1.11
CA GLU A 39 7.17 13.55 -1.25
C GLU A 39 7.36 12.86 0.11
N LYS A 40 7.86 13.60 1.12
CA LYS A 40 7.99 13.05 2.47
C LYS A 40 6.62 12.75 3.10
N ARG A 41 5.60 13.56 2.79
CA ARG A 41 4.21 13.31 3.21
C ARG A 41 3.67 12.02 2.58
N ALA A 42 3.93 11.79 1.31
CA ALA A 42 3.54 10.54 0.64
C ALA A 42 4.23 9.32 1.23
N PHE A 43 5.54 9.42 1.52
CA PHE A 43 6.28 8.35 2.19
C PHE A 43 5.69 8.05 3.57
N TYR A 44 5.43 9.08 4.38
CA TYR A 44 4.79 8.90 5.70
C TYR A 44 3.41 8.23 5.58
N ARG A 45 2.55 8.69 4.67
CA ARG A 45 1.24 8.10 4.45
C ARG A 45 1.35 6.65 3.98
N ALA A 46 2.35 6.33 3.17
CA ALA A 46 2.58 4.97 2.71
C ALA A 46 2.99 4.03 3.85
N VAL A 47 3.95 4.44 4.69
CA VAL A 47 4.35 3.65 5.87
C VAL A 47 3.23 3.53 6.91
N SER A 48 2.45 4.62 7.11
CA SER A 48 1.28 4.62 7.99
C SER A 48 0.18 3.68 7.47
N GLY A 49 -0.09 3.68 6.17
CA GLY A 49 -1.04 2.76 5.54
C GLY A 49 -0.61 1.30 5.67
N LEU A 50 0.69 1.02 5.49
CA LEU A 50 1.25 -0.31 5.70
C LEU A 50 1.07 -0.79 7.16
N HIS A 51 1.40 0.05 8.14
CA HIS A 51 1.17 -0.27 9.55
C HIS A 51 -0.33 -0.48 9.83
N THR A 52 -1.20 0.28 9.16
CA THR A 52 -2.65 0.10 9.25
C THR A 52 -3.08 -1.26 8.68
N SER A 53 -2.58 -1.67 7.52
CA SER A 53 -2.88 -2.99 6.92
C SER A 53 -2.55 -4.12 7.90
N ILE A 54 -1.37 -4.09 8.53
CA ILE A 54 -0.96 -5.10 9.52
C ILE A 54 -1.93 -5.13 10.70
N ASN A 55 -2.28 -3.97 11.25
CA ASN A 55 -3.20 -3.89 12.38
C ASN A 55 -4.61 -4.38 12.02
N VAL A 56 -5.10 -4.10 10.81
CA VAL A 56 -6.39 -4.61 10.33
C VAL A 56 -6.36 -6.13 10.20
N HIS A 57 -5.28 -6.72 9.68
CA HIS A 57 -5.11 -8.17 9.62
C HIS A 57 -5.16 -8.82 11.01
N LEU A 58 -4.48 -8.23 12.00
CA LEU A 58 -4.52 -8.71 13.38
C LEU A 58 -5.92 -8.64 13.99
N CYS A 59 -6.74 -7.65 13.60
CA CYS A 59 -8.13 -7.56 14.05
C CYS A 59 -9.02 -8.58 13.33
N ALA A 60 -8.79 -8.83 12.04
CA ALA A 60 -9.59 -9.76 11.24
C ALA A 60 -9.25 -11.23 11.52
N GLN A 61 -8.00 -11.53 11.86
CA GLN A 61 -7.50 -12.85 12.24
C GLN A 61 -7.00 -12.80 13.68
N TYR A 62 -7.92 -12.53 14.61
CA TYR A 62 -7.63 -12.46 16.03
C TYR A 62 -7.81 -13.84 16.66
N LEU A 63 -6.93 -14.22 17.59
CA LEU A 63 -7.05 -15.46 18.35
C LEU A 63 -7.91 -15.24 19.59
N SER A 64 -9.15 -15.73 19.57
CA SER A 64 -9.98 -15.78 20.78
C SER A 64 -9.76 -17.10 21.51
N ARG A 65 -9.35 -17.01 22.78
CA ARG A 65 -9.19 -18.18 23.67
C ARG A 65 -10.49 -18.54 24.41
N GLU A 66 -11.43 -17.60 24.50
CA GLU A 66 -12.63 -17.73 25.33
C GLU A 66 -13.89 -18.12 24.54
N SER A 67 -13.86 -18.04 23.21
CA SER A 67 -15.08 -18.17 22.37
C SER A 67 -15.23 -19.52 21.65
N GLY A 68 -14.31 -20.47 21.85
CA GLY A 68 -14.38 -21.77 21.16
C GLY A 68 -15.22 -22.80 21.92
N PRO A 69 -15.91 -23.72 21.22
CA PRO A 69 -16.49 -24.90 21.87
C PRO A 69 -15.39 -25.64 22.63
N LEU A 70 -15.64 -25.95 23.91
CA LEU A 70 -14.72 -26.68 24.80
C LEU A 70 -13.39 -25.94 25.14
N GLY A 71 -13.35 -24.60 25.05
CA GLY A 71 -12.14 -23.82 25.41
C GLY A 71 -11.01 -23.90 24.37
N ARG A 72 -11.33 -24.35 23.14
CA ARG A 72 -10.37 -24.39 22.03
C ARG A 72 -10.15 -22.99 21.47
N ALA A 73 -8.90 -22.61 21.22
CA ALA A 73 -8.61 -21.32 20.63
C ALA A 73 -9.13 -21.26 19.18
N THR A 74 -9.83 -20.19 18.83
CA THR A 74 -10.43 -19.97 17.50
C THR A 74 -9.90 -18.68 16.89
N TRP A 75 -9.63 -18.71 15.59
CA TRP A 75 -9.21 -17.52 14.83
C TRP A 75 -10.42 -16.90 14.16
N GLY A 76 -10.57 -15.58 14.26
CA GLY A 76 -11.64 -14.88 13.57
C GLY A 76 -11.64 -13.38 13.82
N PRO A 77 -12.62 -12.66 13.25
CA PRO A 77 -12.72 -11.22 13.40
C PRO A 77 -13.01 -10.81 14.84
N ASN A 78 -12.27 -9.82 15.34
CA ASN A 78 -12.50 -9.18 16.62
C ASN A 78 -12.85 -7.70 16.42
N ALA A 79 -14.16 -7.42 16.42
CA ALA A 79 -14.69 -6.07 16.27
C ALA A 79 -14.27 -5.14 17.42
N GLY A 80 -14.15 -5.66 18.65
CA GLY A 80 -13.71 -4.89 19.81
C GLY A 80 -12.27 -4.41 19.67
N GLU A 81 -11.37 -5.26 19.20
CA GLU A 81 -9.98 -4.90 18.93
C GLU A 81 -9.86 -3.91 17.76
N PHE A 82 -10.67 -4.08 16.72
CA PHE A 82 -10.75 -3.12 15.62
C PHE A 82 -11.21 -1.74 16.10
N GLN A 83 -12.30 -1.67 16.87
CA GLN A 83 -12.79 -0.42 17.44
C GLN A 83 -11.75 0.22 18.36
N ARG A 84 -11.10 -0.55 19.23
CA ARG A 84 -10.04 -0.04 20.11
C ARG A 84 -8.91 0.62 19.32
N ARG A 85 -8.52 0.06 18.17
CA ARG A 85 -7.41 0.57 17.34
C ARG A 85 -7.79 1.69 16.38
N PHE A 86 -9.05 1.78 15.95
CA PHE A 86 -9.43 2.68 14.86
C PHE A 86 -10.63 3.60 15.14
N SER A 87 -11.33 3.43 16.27
CA SER A 87 -12.47 4.29 16.58
C SER A 87 -12.00 5.71 16.94
N PRO A 88 -12.70 6.77 16.48
CA PRO A 88 -12.34 8.14 16.83
C PRO A 88 -12.25 8.39 18.34
N SER A 89 -13.14 7.76 19.12
CA SER A 89 -13.20 7.89 20.57
C SER A 89 -11.98 7.29 21.26
N SER A 90 -11.50 6.11 20.84
CA SER A 90 -10.32 5.46 21.45
C SER A 90 -8.99 6.03 20.97
N THR A 91 -8.95 6.68 19.80
CA THR A 91 -7.72 7.16 19.17
C THR A 91 -7.58 8.68 19.14
N ARG A 92 -8.43 9.44 19.86
CA ARG A 92 -8.44 10.92 19.81
C ARG A 92 -8.60 11.46 18.37
N GLY A 93 -9.44 10.80 17.56
CA GLY A 93 -9.74 11.20 16.18
C GLY A 93 -8.79 10.68 15.08
N GLU A 94 -7.67 10.05 15.45
CA GLU A 94 -6.64 9.62 14.47
C GLU A 94 -6.99 8.37 13.65
N GLY A 95 -7.76 7.43 14.20
CA GLY A 95 -8.07 6.14 13.59
C GLY A 95 -8.62 6.23 12.16
N PRO A 96 -9.63 7.09 11.88
CA PRO A 96 -10.09 7.32 10.52
C PRO A 96 -9.00 7.81 9.55
N GLN A 97 -8.01 8.58 10.03
CA GLN A 97 -6.90 9.04 9.19
C GLN A 97 -5.95 7.89 8.83
N TRP A 98 -5.68 6.98 9.75
CA TRP A 98 -4.89 5.77 9.47
C TRP A 98 -5.58 4.87 8.44
N LEU A 99 -6.90 4.69 8.56
CA LEU A 99 -7.69 3.98 7.55
C LEU A 99 -7.64 4.68 6.17
N ARG A 100 -7.69 6.01 6.11
CA ARG A 100 -7.47 6.75 4.84
C ARG A 100 -6.05 6.54 4.28
N ASN A 101 -5.05 6.36 5.14
CA ASN A 101 -3.69 6.04 4.69
C ASN A 101 -3.60 4.60 4.15
N LEU A 102 -4.39 3.66 4.65
CA LEU A 102 -4.52 2.33 4.06
C LEU A 102 -5.02 2.40 2.61
N TYR A 103 -6.13 3.12 2.36
CA TYR A 103 -6.62 3.33 0.99
C TYR A 103 -5.61 4.07 0.10
N PHE A 104 -4.83 4.98 0.68
CA PHE A 104 -3.75 5.65 -0.05
C PHE A 104 -2.69 4.65 -0.55
N VAL A 105 -2.25 3.71 0.30
CA VAL A 105 -1.30 2.66 -0.11
C VAL A 105 -1.90 1.76 -1.17
N TYR A 106 -3.15 1.33 -0.98
CA TYR A 106 -3.86 0.50 -1.96
C TYR A 106 -3.86 1.15 -3.35
N LEU A 107 -4.21 2.44 -3.44
CA LEU A 107 -4.25 3.16 -4.73
C LEU A 107 -2.86 3.43 -5.30
N LEU A 108 -1.85 3.62 -4.45
CA LEU A 108 -0.46 3.75 -4.87
C LEU A 108 0.07 2.46 -5.51
N GLU A 109 -0.16 1.33 -4.86
CA GLU A 109 0.24 0.01 -5.38
C GLU A 109 -0.58 -0.39 -6.62
N LEU A 110 -1.88 -0.09 -6.64
CA LEU A 110 -2.72 -0.27 -7.82
C LEU A 110 -2.20 0.54 -9.02
N GLY A 111 -1.83 1.80 -8.79
CA GLY A 111 -1.22 2.66 -9.81
C GLY A 111 0.12 2.10 -10.30
N ALA A 112 0.93 1.55 -9.40
CA ALA A 112 2.18 0.90 -9.78
C ALA A 112 1.95 -0.36 -10.62
N LEU A 113 0.97 -1.20 -10.26
CA LEU A 113 0.57 -2.38 -11.05
C LEU A 113 0.07 -1.98 -12.44
N ALA A 114 -0.83 -1.01 -12.52
CA ALA A 114 -1.34 -0.50 -13.80
C ALA A 114 -0.22 0.06 -14.68
N LYS A 115 0.74 0.78 -14.08
CA LYS A 115 1.92 1.32 -14.78
C LYS A 115 2.88 0.22 -15.23
N ALA A 116 3.10 -0.82 -14.43
CA ALA A 116 3.98 -1.95 -14.77
C ALA A 116 3.30 -3.01 -15.66
N ALA A 117 2.01 -2.91 -15.94
CA ALA A 117 1.27 -3.92 -16.68
C ALA A 117 1.91 -4.31 -18.04
N PRO A 118 2.39 -3.37 -18.89
CA PRO A 118 3.04 -3.74 -20.15
C PRO A 118 4.29 -4.61 -19.97
N TYR A 119 5.03 -4.39 -18.87
CA TYR A 119 6.21 -5.17 -18.49
C TYR A 119 5.81 -6.55 -17.96
N LEU A 120 4.89 -6.59 -16.99
CA LEU A 120 4.49 -7.82 -16.29
C LEU A 120 3.72 -8.81 -17.17
N LEU A 121 3.06 -8.34 -18.23
CA LEU A 121 2.36 -9.20 -19.19
C LEU A 121 3.32 -9.96 -20.12
N GLN A 122 4.57 -9.47 -20.28
CA GLN A 122 5.60 -10.10 -21.09
C GLN A 122 6.50 -11.05 -20.28
N GLU A 123 6.45 -10.97 -18.94
CA GLU A 123 7.27 -11.81 -18.07
C GLU A 123 6.81 -13.28 -18.08
N GLU A 124 7.79 -14.19 -18.12
CA GLU A 124 7.54 -15.62 -17.99
C GLU A 124 7.62 -16.04 -16.51
N PHE A 125 6.48 -16.37 -15.92
CA PHE A 125 6.40 -16.91 -14.57
C PHE A 125 6.79 -18.38 -14.57
N TYR A 126 8.09 -18.68 -14.48
CA TYR A 126 8.58 -20.07 -14.44
C TYR A 126 8.11 -20.77 -13.14
N THR A 127 7.11 -21.64 -13.23
CA THR A 127 6.66 -22.53 -12.17
C THR A 127 6.62 -23.98 -12.64
N SER A 128 6.72 -24.93 -11.73
CA SER A 128 6.87 -26.35 -12.09
C SER A 128 5.55 -27.06 -12.48
N ALA A 129 4.38 -26.39 -12.45
CA ALA A 129 3.09 -27.05 -12.71
C ALA A 129 1.88 -26.15 -13.04
N GLU A 130 1.91 -24.82 -12.88
CA GLU A 130 0.71 -23.96 -12.89
C GLU A 130 0.85 -22.69 -13.77
N ASP A 131 1.64 -22.75 -14.83
CA ASP A 131 2.02 -21.54 -15.59
C ASP A 131 0.84 -20.82 -16.26
N GLU A 132 -0.18 -21.53 -16.75
CA GLU A 132 -1.34 -20.90 -17.39
C GLU A 132 -2.29 -20.22 -16.40
N SER A 133 -2.57 -20.85 -15.26
CA SER A 133 -3.50 -20.28 -14.26
C SER A 133 -2.92 -19.01 -13.64
N VAL A 134 -1.60 -19.01 -13.34
CA VAL A 134 -0.88 -17.84 -12.82
C VAL A 134 -0.90 -16.72 -13.86
N ARG A 135 -0.56 -17.01 -15.12
CA ARG A 135 -0.55 -15.99 -16.19
C ARG A 135 -1.93 -15.38 -16.41
N ASN A 136 -3.00 -16.19 -16.39
CA ASN A 136 -4.36 -15.71 -16.53
C ASN A 136 -4.81 -14.86 -15.32
N GLY A 137 -4.48 -15.27 -14.10
CA GLY A 137 -4.77 -14.51 -12.89
C GLY A 137 -4.05 -13.16 -12.85
N VAL A 138 -2.77 -13.15 -13.22
CA VAL A 138 -1.98 -11.91 -13.33
C VAL A 138 -2.58 -10.98 -14.39
N ARG A 139 -2.93 -11.51 -15.58
CA ARG A 139 -3.56 -10.72 -16.64
C ARG A 139 -4.87 -10.09 -16.16
N ALA A 140 -5.77 -10.89 -15.57
CA ALA A 140 -7.06 -10.42 -15.07
C ALA A 140 -6.90 -9.29 -14.03
N LEU A 141 -5.93 -9.44 -13.11
CA LEU A 141 -5.63 -8.41 -12.12
C LEU A 141 -5.08 -7.12 -12.76
N LEU A 142 -4.17 -7.24 -13.72
CA LEU A 142 -3.57 -6.09 -14.40
C LEU A 142 -4.58 -5.35 -15.29
N ASP A 143 -5.50 -6.06 -15.94
CA ASP A 143 -6.58 -5.45 -16.70
C ASP A 143 -7.56 -4.72 -15.79
N ALA A 144 -8.00 -5.35 -14.68
CA ALA A 144 -8.83 -4.70 -13.67
C ALA A 144 -8.14 -3.47 -13.06
N ALA A 145 -6.82 -3.53 -12.85
CA ALA A 145 -6.05 -2.37 -12.44
C ALA A 145 -6.13 -1.28 -13.51
N ARG A 146 -5.77 -1.56 -14.77
CA ARG A 146 -5.77 -0.55 -15.86
C ARG A 146 -7.14 0.10 -16.07
N ASP A 147 -8.22 -0.66 -15.99
CA ASP A 147 -9.59 -0.16 -16.22
C ASP A 147 -10.12 0.74 -15.10
N PHE A 148 -9.45 0.76 -13.93
CA PHE A 148 -9.88 1.60 -12.82
C PHE A 148 -9.76 3.10 -13.17
N PRO A 149 -10.86 3.88 -13.20
CA PRO A 149 -10.85 5.24 -13.76
C PRO A 149 -10.16 6.28 -12.87
N HIS A 150 -9.88 5.96 -11.61
CA HIS A 150 -9.34 6.89 -10.61
C HIS A 150 -7.90 6.59 -10.25
N HIS A 151 -7.07 6.38 -11.27
CA HIS A 151 -5.64 6.22 -11.09
C HIS A 151 -5.00 7.40 -10.38
N PHE A 152 -4.05 7.08 -9.50
CA PHE A 152 -3.25 8.06 -8.77
C PHE A 152 -2.56 9.01 -9.78
N ASN A 153 -2.75 10.33 -9.60
CA ASN A 153 -2.18 11.33 -10.49
C ASN A 153 -0.68 11.53 -10.16
N ASP A 154 0.15 10.66 -10.71
CA ASP A 154 1.61 10.62 -10.57
C ASP A 154 2.32 11.90 -10.96
N SER A 155 1.72 12.71 -11.85
CA SER A 155 2.39 13.82 -12.52
C SER A 155 2.85 14.93 -11.56
N ALA A 156 2.24 15.01 -10.37
CA ALA A 156 2.64 15.99 -9.37
C ALA A 156 3.82 15.54 -8.49
N MET A 157 4.09 14.24 -8.40
CA MET A 157 5.03 13.66 -7.43
C MET A 157 6.20 12.91 -8.07
N PHE A 158 5.99 12.27 -9.23
CA PHE A 158 6.95 11.33 -9.81
C PHE A 158 7.43 11.67 -11.22
N ASN A 159 6.71 12.52 -11.97
CA ASN A 159 7.14 12.95 -13.31
C ASN A 159 7.73 14.37 -13.29
N GLY A 160 8.94 14.53 -13.86
CA GLY A 160 9.38 15.82 -14.43
C GLY A 160 10.04 16.85 -13.51
N ARG A 161 10.44 16.53 -12.27
CA ARG A 161 11.27 17.43 -11.45
C ARG A 161 12.76 17.07 -11.54
N LYS A 162 13.63 18.09 -11.53
CA LYS A 162 15.11 17.94 -11.45
C LYS A 162 15.56 17.05 -10.28
N ASP A 163 14.72 16.91 -9.25
CA ASP A 163 15.00 16.16 -8.03
C ASP A 163 14.45 14.72 -7.99
N ALA A 164 13.73 14.26 -9.02
CA ALA A 164 13.09 12.93 -9.00
C ALA A 164 14.10 11.77 -8.83
N ALA A 165 15.28 11.88 -9.44
CA ALA A 165 16.35 10.90 -9.28
C ALA A 165 16.92 10.87 -7.86
N LYS A 166 17.07 12.04 -7.23
CA LYS A 166 17.52 12.17 -5.85
C LYS A 166 16.49 11.56 -4.88
N LEU A 167 15.21 11.89 -5.07
CA LEU A 167 14.11 11.34 -4.28
C LEU A 167 14.00 9.83 -4.39
N LYS A 168 14.20 9.27 -5.59
CA LYS A 168 14.24 7.82 -5.81
C LYS A 168 15.33 7.16 -4.98
N GLU A 169 16.55 7.71 -4.97
CA GLU A 169 17.65 7.16 -4.17
C GLU A 169 17.41 7.35 -2.66
N GLU A 170 16.86 8.48 -2.22
CA GLU A 170 16.47 8.70 -0.82
C GLU A 170 15.44 7.65 -0.35
N PHE A 171 14.39 7.41 -1.14
CA PHE A 171 13.35 6.44 -0.79
C PHE A 171 13.91 5.02 -0.74
N LYS A 172 14.76 4.65 -1.70
CA LYS A 172 15.47 3.37 -1.70
C LYS A 172 16.30 3.18 -0.42
N VAL A 173 17.02 4.21 0.03
CA VAL A 173 17.76 4.16 1.30
C VAL A 173 16.80 3.99 2.48
N HIS A 174 15.68 4.71 2.51
CA HIS A 174 14.68 4.59 3.58
C HIS A 174 14.06 3.18 3.64
N PHE A 175 13.64 2.62 2.51
CA PHE A 175 13.09 1.25 2.47
C PHE A 175 14.12 0.20 2.90
N ARG A 176 15.40 0.36 2.49
CA ARG A 176 16.49 -0.50 2.98
C ARG A 176 16.65 -0.41 4.50
N ASN A 177 16.56 0.80 5.06
CA ASN A 177 16.67 1.00 6.51
C ASN A 177 15.48 0.40 7.25
N ILE A 178 14.25 0.57 6.74
CA ILE A 178 13.06 -0.08 7.29
C ILE A 178 13.22 -1.61 7.24
N SER A 179 13.71 -2.16 6.13
CA SER A 179 13.97 -3.60 6.03
C SER A 179 14.99 -4.10 7.05
N LYS A 180 16.00 -3.29 7.41
CA LYS A 180 16.94 -3.60 8.50
C LYS A 180 16.28 -3.53 9.87
N ILE A 181 15.37 -2.58 10.10
CA ILE A 181 14.59 -2.52 11.34
C ILE A 181 13.73 -3.79 11.49
N MET A 182 13.18 -4.33 10.39
CA MET A 182 12.44 -5.60 10.44
C MET A 182 13.30 -6.79 10.89
N ASP A 183 14.64 -6.73 10.78
CA ASP A 183 15.53 -7.75 11.34
C ASP A 183 15.54 -7.79 12.87
N CYS A 184 15.11 -6.72 13.52
CA CYS A 184 15.00 -6.63 14.98
C CYS A 184 13.64 -7.12 15.50
N VAL A 185 12.71 -7.52 14.64
CA VAL A 185 11.39 -8.01 15.04
C VAL A 185 11.48 -9.48 15.45
N GLY A 186 11.23 -9.78 16.74
CA GLY A 186 11.33 -11.14 17.28
C GLY A 186 10.21 -12.11 16.88
N CYS A 187 9.10 -11.61 16.32
CA CYS A 187 8.03 -12.44 15.79
C CYS A 187 8.35 -12.84 14.33
N ASP A 188 8.56 -14.13 14.07
CA ASP A 188 8.98 -14.62 12.74
C ASP A 188 7.96 -14.31 11.63
N LYS A 189 6.67 -14.56 11.88
CA LYS A 189 5.61 -14.22 10.92
C LYS A 189 5.55 -12.72 10.66
N CYS A 190 5.69 -11.90 11.72
CA CYS A 190 5.66 -10.45 11.61
C CYS A 190 6.87 -9.92 10.83
N ARG A 191 8.05 -10.50 11.07
CA ARG A 191 9.28 -10.19 10.32
C ARG A 191 9.16 -10.57 8.85
N LEU A 192 8.61 -11.75 8.55
CA LEU A 192 8.38 -12.21 7.18
C LEU A 192 7.44 -11.26 6.43
N TRP A 193 6.23 -11.03 6.95
CA TRP A 193 5.24 -10.16 6.31
C TRP A 193 5.70 -8.70 6.27
N GLY A 194 6.35 -8.22 7.33
CA GLY A 194 6.91 -6.87 7.38
C GLY A 194 7.95 -6.65 6.30
N LYS A 195 8.89 -7.58 6.11
CA LYS A 195 9.87 -7.49 5.01
C LYS A 195 9.21 -7.58 3.64
N LEU A 196 8.27 -8.52 3.46
CA LEU A 196 7.57 -8.71 2.19
C LEU A 196 6.83 -7.43 1.77
N GLN A 197 6.06 -6.83 2.68
CA GLN A 197 5.28 -5.64 2.37
C GLN A 197 6.17 -4.40 2.19
N VAL A 198 7.26 -4.27 2.97
CA VAL A 198 8.24 -3.19 2.79
C VAL A 198 8.93 -3.29 1.42
N GLN A 199 9.28 -4.51 0.99
CA GLN A 199 9.86 -4.72 -0.34
C GLN A 199 8.83 -4.41 -1.44
N GLY A 200 7.60 -4.93 -1.33
CA GLY A 200 6.55 -4.68 -2.31
C GLY A 200 6.21 -3.19 -2.47
N LEU A 201 6.08 -2.48 -1.36
CA LEU A 201 5.88 -1.03 -1.37
C LEU A 201 7.07 -0.29 -1.99
N GLY A 202 8.31 -0.70 -1.67
CA GLY A 202 9.52 -0.16 -2.30
C GLY A 202 9.57 -0.41 -3.81
N THR A 203 9.15 -1.59 -4.26
CA THR A 203 9.01 -1.93 -5.68
C THR A 203 7.93 -1.09 -6.35
N ALA A 204 6.80 -0.83 -5.68
CA ALA A 204 5.77 0.08 -6.19
C ALA A 204 6.34 1.49 -6.43
N PHE A 205 7.06 2.05 -5.45
CA PHE A 205 7.75 3.34 -5.64
C PHE A 205 8.78 3.28 -6.76
N LYS A 206 9.58 2.22 -6.87
CA LYS A 206 10.56 2.04 -7.97
C LYS A 206 9.88 2.13 -9.35
N ILE A 207 8.71 1.52 -9.50
CA ILE A 207 7.91 1.56 -10.73
C ILE A 207 7.39 2.98 -10.97
N LEU A 208 6.80 3.60 -9.95
CA LEU A 208 6.19 4.92 -10.06
C LEU A 208 7.21 6.02 -10.40
N PHE A 209 8.44 5.96 -9.86
CA PHE A 209 9.54 6.87 -10.21
C PHE A 209 10.18 6.59 -11.58
N THR A 210 9.85 5.50 -12.27
CA THR A 210 10.36 5.23 -13.61
C THR A 210 9.54 6.02 -14.63
N ASP A 211 10.17 6.81 -15.48
CA ASP A 211 9.48 7.59 -16.51
C ASP A 211 8.68 6.67 -17.44
N LYS A 212 7.51 7.11 -17.92
CA LYS A 212 6.65 6.31 -18.81
C LYS A 212 7.34 5.98 -20.13
N SER A 213 8.24 6.86 -20.60
CA SER A 213 9.14 6.66 -21.75
C SER A 213 10.26 5.64 -21.50
N ARG A 214 10.34 5.08 -20.28
CA ARG A 214 11.41 4.22 -19.80
C ARG A 214 10.90 2.89 -19.22
N LEU A 215 9.71 2.45 -19.62
CA LEU A 215 9.25 1.08 -19.41
C LEU A 215 9.49 0.29 -20.71
N PRO A 216 9.68 -1.04 -20.66
CA PRO A 216 9.85 -1.82 -21.88
C PRO A 216 8.63 -1.69 -22.81
N PRO A 217 8.86 -1.58 -24.14
CA PRO A 217 10.12 -1.90 -24.84
C PRO A 217 11.17 -0.77 -24.90
N GLU A 218 10.87 0.47 -24.48
CA GLU A 218 11.76 1.62 -24.73
C GLU A 218 12.98 1.74 -23.80
N ASN A 219 13.06 0.97 -22.70
CA ASN A 219 14.20 0.99 -21.78
C ASN A 219 14.61 -0.42 -21.30
N PRO A 220 15.62 -1.04 -21.92
CA PRO A 220 16.10 -2.37 -21.56
C PRO A 220 16.80 -2.44 -20.19
N LYS A 221 17.05 -1.30 -19.52
CA LYS A 221 17.68 -1.27 -18.19
C LYS A 221 16.67 -1.40 -17.04
N PHE A 222 15.37 -1.26 -17.31
CA PHE A 222 14.36 -1.50 -16.28
C PHE A 222 14.12 -3.00 -16.14
N HIS A 223 14.42 -3.52 -14.96
CA HIS A 223 14.19 -4.92 -14.63
C HIS A 223 13.67 -5.04 -13.19
N LEU A 224 12.71 -5.94 -12.99
CA LEU A 224 12.23 -6.37 -11.69
C LEU A 224 12.67 -7.81 -11.45
N SER A 225 13.39 -8.03 -10.35
CA SER A 225 13.74 -9.38 -9.93
C SER A 225 12.48 -10.16 -9.53
N ARG A 226 12.56 -11.50 -9.57
CA ARG A 226 11.46 -12.37 -9.14
C ARG A 226 10.96 -12.05 -7.73
N SER A 227 11.87 -11.72 -6.80
CA SER A 227 11.48 -11.36 -5.43
C SER A 227 10.71 -10.04 -5.37
N GLU A 228 11.11 -9.03 -6.17
CA GLU A 228 10.37 -7.77 -6.30
C GLU A 228 8.95 -8.02 -6.85
N ILE A 229 8.82 -8.82 -7.91
CA ILE A 229 7.52 -9.15 -8.51
C ILE A 229 6.61 -9.87 -7.50
N VAL A 230 7.12 -10.93 -6.86
CA VAL A 230 6.36 -11.67 -5.84
C VAL A 230 5.96 -10.75 -4.69
N SER A 231 6.86 -9.91 -4.20
CA SER A 231 6.59 -8.99 -3.11
C SER A 231 5.56 -7.92 -3.48
N LEU A 232 5.55 -7.43 -4.72
CA LEU A 232 4.60 -6.43 -5.21
C LEU A 232 3.17 -6.99 -5.19
N PHE A 233 2.94 -8.16 -5.78
CA PHE A 233 1.61 -8.78 -5.78
C PHE A 233 1.15 -9.18 -4.38
N ASN A 234 2.05 -9.74 -3.57
CA ASN A 234 1.69 -10.13 -2.21
C ASN A 234 1.45 -8.93 -1.30
N ALA A 235 2.17 -7.81 -1.48
CA ALA A 235 1.89 -6.58 -0.73
C ALA A 235 0.50 -6.02 -1.08
N PHE A 236 0.18 -5.95 -2.37
CA PHE A 236 -1.13 -5.47 -2.83
C PHE A 236 -2.30 -6.35 -2.34
N GLY A 237 -2.09 -7.67 -2.25
CA GLY A 237 -3.09 -8.61 -1.72
C GLY A 237 -3.26 -8.62 -0.20
N ARG A 238 -2.59 -7.72 0.54
CA ARG A 238 -2.71 -7.56 1.99
C ARG A 238 -3.37 -6.23 2.35
#